data_AF-B4VMT6-F1
#
_entry.id   AF-B4VMT6-F1
#
_cell.length_a   1.000
_cell.length_b   1.000
_cell.length_c   1.000
_cell.angle_alpha   90.00
_cell.angle_beta   90.00
_cell.angle_gamma   90.00
#
_symmetry.space_group_name_H-M   'P 1'
#
loop_
_entity.id
_entity.type
_entity.pdbx_description
1 polymer ?
#
loop_
_entity_poly.entity_id
_entity_poly.type
_entity_poly.pdbx_seq_one_letter_code
_entity_poly.pdbx_strand_id
1 'polypeptide(L)' 'MHYSLPPSETFTGAGLYLLYYTGNFPPYTAIAQANSHNLSTPIYAGKAVPSGWRHFISQVI' A
#
# COMPACT_ATOMS: atom_id res chain seq x y z
N MET A 1 -1.96 14.26 -4.79
CA MET A 1 -1.29 13.57 -5.91
C MET A 1 -1.37 12.08 -5.64
N HIS A 2 -1.91 11.28 -6.56
CA HIS A 2 -1.86 9.82 -6.51
C HIS A 2 -1.12 9.30 -7.74
N TYR A 3 -0.58 8.10 -7.65
CA TYR A 3 0.13 7.44 -8.76
C TYR A 3 -0.63 6.18 -9.14
N SER A 4 -0.64 5.85 -10.44
CA SER A 4 -1.02 4.51 -10.87
C SER A 4 -0.08 3.48 -10.26
N LEU A 5 -0.55 2.25 -10.07
CA LEU A 5 0.27 1.15 -9.53
C LEU A 5 0.74 0.25 -10.69
N PRO A 6 2.05 0.04 -10.89
CA PRO A 6 3.17 0.71 -10.21
C PRO A 6 3.38 2.16 -10.69
N PRO A 7 4.08 3.01 -9.90
CA PRO A 7 4.47 4.34 -10.34
C PRO A 7 5.30 4.29 -11.64
N SER A 8 5.18 5.31 -12.49
CA SER A 8 5.85 5.36 -13.80
C SER A 8 7.37 5.44 -13.70
N GLU A 9 7.88 6.02 -12.61
CA GLU A 9 9.31 6.18 -12.35
C GLU A 9 9.69 5.43 -11.07
N THR A 10 10.84 4.78 -11.11
CA THR A 10 11.44 4.15 -9.92
C THR A 10 12.16 5.21 -9.08
N PHE A 11 12.18 5.00 -7.77
CA PHE A 11 12.89 5.88 -6.85
C PHE A 11 13.53 5.06 -5.72
N THR A 12 14.60 5.60 -5.14
CA THR A 12 15.23 5.02 -3.94
C THR A 12 14.63 5.68 -2.71
N GLY A 13 14.08 4.88 -1.79
CA GLY A 13 13.54 5.40 -0.54
C GLY A 13 12.87 4.33 0.31
N ALA A 14 12.97 4.50 1.63
CA ALA A 14 12.14 3.80 2.61
C ALA A 14 10.93 4.67 2.96
N GLY A 15 9.83 4.05 3.39
CA GLY A 15 8.63 4.79 3.74
C GLY A 15 7.36 3.94 3.84
N LEU A 16 6.24 4.61 4.05
CA LEU A 16 4.90 4.02 4.03
C LEU A 16 4.30 4.10 2.63
N TYR A 17 3.47 3.13 2.29
CA TYR A 17 2.67 3.18 1.07
C TYR A 17 1.25 2.67 1.35
N LEU A 18 0.28 3.26 0.64
CA LEU A 18 -1.12 2.92 0.70
C LEU A 18 -1.58 2.52 -0.69
N LEU A 19 -2.30 1.39 -0.79
CA LEU A 19 -2.96 0.98 -2.02
C LEU A 19 -4.45 1.27 -1.90
N TYR A 20 -5.02 1.82 -2.96
CA TYR A 20 -6.45 2.15 -3.03
C TYR A 20 -7.09 1.37 -4.17
N TYR A 21 -8.33 0.94 -3.94
CA TYR A 21 -9.11 0.20 -4.93
C TYR A 21 -10.29 1.05 -5.42
N THR A 22 -10.44 1.15 -6.73
CA THR A 22 -11.51 1.90 -7.42
C THR A 22 -12.14 1.10 -8.56
N GLY A 23 -11.91 -0.22 -8.62
CA GLY A 23 -12.43 -1.10 -9.67
C GLY A 23 -13.83 -1.65 -9.38
N ASN A 24 -14.27 -2.57 -10.25
CA ASN A 24 -15.65 -3.06 -10.28
C ASN A 24 -15.82 -4.51 -9.76
N PHE A 25 -14.88 -5.01 -8.95
CA PHE A 25 -14.98 -6.36 -8.38
C PHE A 25 -16.04 -6.38 -7.26
N PRO A 26 -17.11 -7.18 -7.37
CA PRO A 26 -18.28 -7.07 -6.47
C PRO A 26 -17.98 -7.19 -4.97
N PRO A 27 -17.06 -8.06 -4.52
CA PRO A 27 -16.69 -8.11 -3.11
C PRO A 27 -16.10 -6.81 -2.55
N TYR A 28 -15.58 -5.93 -3.41
CA TYR A 28 -14.93 -4.67 -3.01
C TYR A 28 -15.77 -3.43 -3.32
N THR A 29 -17.06 -3.60 -3.65
CA THR A 29 -17.96 -2.48 -3.99
C THR A 29 -17.99 -1.40 -2.90
N ALA A 30 -18.02 -1.77 -1.62
CA ALA A 30 -18.02 -0.79 -0.52
C ALA A 30 -16.75 0.09 -0.51
N ILE A 31 -15.58 -0.50 -0.76
CA ILE A 31 -14.30 0.23 -0.82
C ILE A 31 -14.26 1.11 -2.07
N ALA A 32 -14.73 0.60 -3.22
CA ALA A 32 -14.80 1.38 -4.45
C ALA A 32 -15.74 2.60 -4.31
N GLN A 33 -16.89 2.42 -3.65
CA GLN A 33 -17.82 3.51 -3.34
C GLN A 33 -17.21 4.55 -2.39
N ALA A 34 -16.53 4.10 -1.32
CA ALA A 34 -15.85 4.99 -0.38
C ALA A 34 -14.71 5.81 -1.05
N ASN A 35 -14.14 5.29 -2.14
CA ASN A 35 -13.07 5.92 -2.90
C ASN A 35 -13.53 6.69 -4.16
N SER A 36 -14.85 6.83 -4.38
CA SER A 36 -15.42 7.40 -5.61
C SER A 36 -15.10 8.88 -5.84
N HIS A 37 -15.05 9.68 -4.77
CA HIS A 37 -14.73 11.11 -4.84
C HIS A 37 -13.29 11.41 -4.40
N ASN A 38 -12.82 10.72 -3.36
CA ASN A 38 -11.49 10.87 -2.79
C ASN A 38 -10.97 9.51 -2.36
N LEU A 39 -9.68 9.25 -2.57
CA LEU A 39 -9.00 8.03 -2.11
C LEU A 39 -8.85 8.04 -0.58
N SER A 40 -9.94 7.72 0.12
CA SER A 40 -10.07 7.84 1.58
C SER A 40 -9.81 6.52 2.30
N THR A 41 -10.12 5.39 1.66
CA THR A 41 -10.12 4.06 2.26
C THR A 41 -9.10 3.16 1.55
N PRO A 42 -7.89 3.00 2.10
CA PRO A 42 -6.91 2.10 1.51
C PRO A 42 -7.34 0.64 1.69
N ILE A 43 -7.13 -0.18 0.65
CA ILE A 43 -7.33 -1.64 0.73
C ILE A 43 -6.10 -2.33 1.34
N TYR A 44 -4.94 -1.67 1.33
CA TYR A 44 -3.71 -2.18 1.92
C TYR A 44 -2.81 -1.03 2.40
N ALA A 45 -2.17 -1.23 3.55
CA ALA A 45 -1.16 -0.33 4.08
C ALA A 45 0.14 -1.12 4.32
N GLY A 46 1.24 -0.65 3.77
CA GLY A 46 2.54 -1.29 3.87
C GLY A 46 3.66 -0.33 4.20
N LYS A 47 4.81 -0.89 4.57
CA LYS A 47 6.04 -0.14 4.82
C LYS A 47 7.23 -0.80 4.12
N ALA A 48 8.05 0.00 3.47
CA ALA A 48 9.38 -0.35 3.05
C ALA A 48 10.37 0.19 4.09
N VAL A 49 11.16 -0.68 4.69
CA VAL A 49 12.23 -0.31 5.63
C VAL A 49 13.58 -0.39 4.93
N PRO A 50 14.59 0.41 5.34
CA PRO A 50 15.94 0.29 4.79
C PRO A 50 16.49 -1.13 4.96
N SER A 51 17.45 -1.51 4.11
CA SER A 51 18.20 -2.76 4.29
C SER A 51 18.86 -2.79 5.69
N GLY A 52 18.94 -3.98 6.29
CA GLY A 52 19.51 -4.17 7.64
C GLY A 52 18.55 -3.95 8.82
N TRP A 53 17.33 -3.42 8.60
CA TRP A 53 16.32 -3.25 9.67
C TRP A 53 15.57 -4.53 10.04
N ARG A 54 15.65 -5.58 9.20
CA ARG A 54 15.05 -6.87 9.52
C ARG A 54 15.94 -7.55 10.55
N HIS A 55 15.61 -7.39 11.82
CA HIS A 55 16.24 -8.17 12.88
C HIS A 55 15.81 -9.64 12.74
N PHE A 56 16.75 -10.52 12.44
CA PHE A 56 16.59 -11.93 12.74
C PHE A 56 16.67 -12.09 14.25
N ILE A 57 15.54 -12.28 14.91
CA ILE A 57 15.51 -12.71 16.30
C ILE A 57 15.81 -14.22 16.28
N SER A 58 17.09 -14.58 16.34
CA SER A 58 17.43 -15.90 16.89
C SER A 58 17.09 -15.81 18.36
N GLN A 59 16.01 -16.45 18.80
CA GLN A 59 15.81 -17.02 20.13
C GLN A 59 14.41 -17.64 20.17
N VAL A 60 14.32 -18.95 19.90
CA VAL A 60 13.45 -19.87 20.62
C VAL A 60 14.18 -21.22 20.69
N ILE A 61 14.80 -21.43 21.86
CA ILE A 61 15.18 -22.68 22.56
C ILE A 61 16.15 -23.64 21.86
#